data_AF-A0A2W5KC97-F1
#
_entry.id   AF-A0A2W5KC97-F1
#
_cell.length_a   1.000
_cell.length_b   1.000
_cell.length_c   1.000
_cell.angle_alpha   90.00
_cell.angle_beta   90.00
_cell.angle_gamma   90.00
#
_symmetry.space_group_name_H-M   'P 1'
#
loop_
_entity.id
_entity.type
_entity.pdbx_description
1 polymer ?
#
loop_
_entity_poly.entity_id
_entity_poly.type
_entity_poly.pdbx_seq_one_letter_code
_entity_poly.pdbx_strand_id
1 'polypeptide(L)'
;MLHIEVTPTSLDRALAFMNMLLRELERLEIQTLVDRQKKCTNIIVEGKHIKLTLTEHVKRTDHEITDSEKKAQERYLSRIRIDSSSPYPRIPRHDYHPTGDFTLTAGQWPARTWRDTKRTRLEQRLGEIVAGILLLAEEIRVQDEERARKTEARRLAEEDYAFRKQRLEDERTKFQQLESQANDLERARRLRAYADAAEAAARDAGNLSKERQDWLAWARAKADWLDPLIAVSDVILDAPEPKKPGLWW
;
A
#
# COMPACT_ATOMS: atom_id res chain seq x y z
N MET A 1 -29.67 14.21 7.29
CA MET A 1 -29.71 14.98 6.04
C MET A 1 -29.31 14.01 4.95
N LEU A 2 -30.15 13.85 3.93
CA LEU A 2 -29.88 12.94 2.82
C LEU A 2 -28.69 13.44 1.98
N HIS A 3 -28.02 12.55 1.26
CA HIS A 3 -26.94 12.92 0.34
C HIS A 3 -27.52 13.43 -0.98
N ILE A 4 -27.84 14.72 -0.98
CA ILE A 4 -28.47 15.42 -2.11
C ILE A 4 -27.60 16.62 -2.47
N GLU A 5 -27.10 16.65 -3.70
CA GLU A 5 -26.29 17.73 -4.27
C GLU A 5 -27.07 18.39 -5.41
N VAL A 6 -28.05 19.21 -5.03
CA VAL A 6 -28.93 19.93 -5.95
C VAL A 6 -28.95 21.41 -5.61
N THR A 7 -29.35 22.23 -6.58
CA THR A 7 -29.52 23.67 -6.38
C THR A 7 -30.73 23.96 -5.49
N PRO A 8 -30.78 25.11 -4.79
CA PRO A 8 -31.89 25.43 -3.89
C PRO A 8 -33.26 25.41 -4.57
N THR A 9 -33.33 25.82 -5.84
CA THR A 9 -34.57 25.85 -6.64
C THR A 9 -35.13 24.45 -6.89
N SER A 10 -34.27 23.44 -6.97
CA SER A 10 -34.65 22.06 -7.28
C SER A 10 -34.82 21.19 -6.03
N LEU A 11 -34.62 21.75 -4.84
CA LEU A 11 -34.57 21.00 -3.57
C LEU A 11 -35.89 20.28 -3.25
N ASP A 12 -37.04 20.94 -3.46
CA ASP A 12 -38.34 20.34 -3.13
C ASP A 12 -38.63 19.10 -3.97
N ARG A 13 -38.33 19.15 -5.27
CA ARG A 13 -38.46 18.00 -6.17
C ARG A 13 -37.52 16.87 -5.76
N ALA A 14 -36.26 17.20 -5.43
CA ALA A 14 -35.27 16.22 -4.99
C ALA A 14 -35.71 15.50 -3.70
N LEU A 15 -36.24 16.24 -2.72
CA LEU A 15 -36.76 15.68 -1.49
C LEU A 15 -38.00 14.81 -1.72
N ALA A 16 -38.91 15.24 -2.59
CA ALA A 16 -40.10 14.46 -2.94
C ALA A 16 -39.73 13.13 -3.61
N PHE A 17 -38.81 13.17 -4.59
CA PHE A 17 -38.30 11.97 -5.25
C PHE A 17 -37.60 11.03 -4.26
N MET A 18 -36.69 11.55 -3.42
CA MET A 18 -35.99 10.73 -2.44
C MET A 18 -36.96 10.12 -1.42
N ASN A 19 -37.96 10.86 -0.93
CA ASN A 19 -38.98 10.32 -0.04
C ASN A 19 -39.79 9.19 -0.71
N MET A 20 -40.13 9.33 -2.00
CA MET A 20 -40.80 8.28 -2.76
C MET A 20 -39.95 7.02 -2.89
N LEU A 21 -38.67 7.18 -3.25
CA LEU A 21 -37.72 6.07 -3.33
C LEU A 21 -37.54 5.36 -1.99
N LEU A 22 -37.33 6.11 -0.92
CA LEU A 22 -37.13 5.52 0.41
C LEU A 22 -38.36 4.74 0.88
N ARG A 23 -39.57 5.24 0.62
CA ARG A 23 -40.81 4.51 0.94
C ARG A 23 -40.94 3.21 0.14
N GLU A 24 -40.59 3.21 -1.14
CA GLU A 24 -40.60 1.98 -1.93
C GLU A 24 -39.54 0.97 -1.46
N LEU A 25 -38.37 1.43 -1.02
CA LEU A 25 -37.35 0.56 -0.42
C LEU A 25 -37.81 0.02 0.94
N GLU A 26 -38.43 0.84 1.78
CA GLU A 26 -39.02 0.42 3.07
C GLU A 26 -40.09 -0.65 2.89
N ARG A 27 -40.91 -0.57 1.84
CA ARG A 27 -41.90 -1.60 1.48
C ARG A 27 -41.28 -2.95 1.16
N LEU A 28 -40.02 -2.96 0.75
CA LEU A 28 -39.23 -4.18 0.49
C LEU A 28 -38.37 -4.57 1.70
N GLU A 29 -38.63 -4.00 2.88
CA GLU A 29 -37.90 -4.24 4.13
C GLU A 29 -36.40 -3.86 4.05
N ILE A 30 -36.02 -3.01 3.09
CA ILE A 30 -34.65 -2.52 2.92
C ILE A 30 -34.39 -1.40 3.94
N GLN A 31 -33.38 -1.59 4.78
CA GLN A 31 -33.03 -0.60 5.80
C GLN A 31 -32.27 0.57 5.18
N THR A 32 -32.64 1.79 5.59
CA THR A 32 -31.94 3.02 5.20
C THR A 32 -31.20 3.61 6.39
N LEU A 33 -29.89 3.84 6.22
CA LEU A 33 -29.03 4.51 7.17
C LEU A 33 -28.62 5.89 6.64
N VAL A 34 -28.97 6.94 7.38
CA VAL A 34 -28.62 8.32 7.03
C VAL A 34 -27.61 8.86 8.04
N ASP A 35 -26.36 9.02 7.60
CA ASP A 35 -25.31 9.64 8.42
C ASP A 35 -25.35 11.17 8.23
N ARG A 36 -25.68 11.88 9.31
CA ARG A 36 -25.76 13.35 9.31
C ARG A 36 -24.38 14.01 9.26
N GLN A 37 -23.35 13.40 9.83
CA GLN A 37 -22.01 13.99 9.89
C GLN A 37 -21.29 13.83 8.55
N LYS A 38 -21.38 12.64 7.95
CA LYS A 38 -20.74 12.33 6.66
C LYS A 38 -21.59 12.72 5.45
N LYS A 39 -22.77 13.30 5.68
CA LYS A 39 -23.77 13.65 4.65
C LYS A 39 -24.02 12.47 3.69
N CYS A 40 -24.09 11.24 4.18
CA CYS A 40 -24.27 10.06 3.32
C CYS A 40 -25.61 9.38 3.58
N THR A 41 -26.19 8.82 2.52
CA THR A 41 -27.38 7.97 2.58
C THR A 41 -26.97 6.61 2.09
N ASN A 42 -27.02 5.62 2.96
CA ASN A 42 -26.72 4.24 2.64
C ASN A 42 -27.98 3.41 2.81
N ILE A 43 -28.15 2.43 1.96
CA ILE A 43 -29.18 1.39 2.11
C ILE A 43 -28.49 0.05 2.35
N ILE A 44 -29.13 -0.82 3.12
CA ILE A 44 -28.64 -2.16 3.39
C ILE A 44 -29.53 -3.14 2.62
N VAL A 45 -28.97 -3.75 1.58
CA VAL A 45 -29.63 -4.78 0.79
C VAL A 45 -28.85 -6.07 1.00
N GLU A 46 -29.47 -7.10 1.58
CA GLU A 46 -28.82 -8.39 1.87
C GLU A 46 -27.50 -8.26 2.65
N GLY A 47 -27.44 -7.33 3.60
CA GLY A 47 -26.24 -7.05 4.39
C GLY A 47 -25.16 -6.24 3.65
N LYS A 48 -25.40 -5.82 2.40
CA LYS A 48 -24.50 -4.97 1.62
C LYS A 48 -24.89 -3.50 1.74
N HIS A 49 -23.91 -2.66 2.04
CA HIS A 49 -24.08 -1.22 2.12
C HIS A 49 -23.96 -0.58 0.73
N ILE A 50 -25.04 -0.01 0.23
CA ILE A 50 -25.06 0.71 -1.05
C ILE A 50 -25.28 2.19 -0.78
N LYS A 51 -24.32 3.02 -1.18
CA LYS A 51 -24.44 4.48 -1.08
C LYS A 51 -25.39 5.00 -2.16
N LEU A 52 -26.37 5.80 -1.76
CA LEU A 52 -27.23 6.57 -2.67
C LEU A 52 -26.75 8.02 -2.74
N THR A 53 -26.72 8.57 -3.96
CA THR A 53 -26.36 9.96 -4.22
C THR A 53 -27.28 10.53 -5.28
N LEU A 54 -27.93 11.65 -4.98
CA LEU A 54 -28.73 12.38 -5.96
C LEU A 54 -28.01 13.69 -6.31
N THR A 55 -27.70 13.89 -7.58
CA THR A 55 -27.05 15.10 -8.08
C THR A 55 -27.90 15.80 -9.14
N GLU A 56 -27.82 17.12 -9.21
CA GLU A 56 -28.42 17.91 -10.30
C GLU A 56 -27.36 18.26 -11.35
N HIS A 57 -27.71 18.09 -12.62
CA HIS A 57 -26.92 18.64 -13.71
C HIS A 57 -27.10 20.17 -13.75
N VAL A 58 -26.00 20.91 -13.69
CA VAL A 58 -26.03 22.38 -13.75
C VAL A 58 -25.39 22.82 -15.05
N LYS A 59 -26.14 23.56 -15.87
CA LYS A 59 -25.63 24.05 -17.15
C LYS A 59 -24.64 25.18 -16.87
N ARG A 60 -23.43 25.05 -17.40
CA ARG A 60 -22.36 26.05 -17.29
C ARG A 60 -22.28 26.88 -18.57
N THR A 61 -22.26 28.19 -18.45
CA THR A 61 -22.01 29.15 -19.54
C THR A 61 -20.86 30.06 -19.18
N ASP A 62 -20.25 30.71 -20.18
CA ASP A 62 -19.24 31.73 -19.91
C ASP A 62 -19.90 32.96 -19.32
N HIS A 63 -19.24 33.56 -18.33
CA HIS A 63 -19.78 34.68 -17.58
C HIS A 63 -19.74 35.96 -18.40
N GLU A 64 -20.88 36.64 -18.52
CA GLU A 64 -20.96 37.96 -19.13
C GLU A 64 -20.70 39.03 -18.06
N ILE A 65 -19.59 39.77 -18.22
CA ILE A 65 -19.17 40.79 -17.25
C ILE A 65 -20.30 41.80 -17.03
N THR A 66 -20.73 41.92 -15.78
CA THR A 66 -21.76 42.90 -15.40
C THR A 66 -21.19 44.31 -15.36
N ASP A 67 -22.05 45.33 -15.48
CA ASP A 67 -21.63 46.73 -15.38
C ASP A 67 -20.95 47.07 -14.05
N SER A 68 -21.34 46.40 -12.96
CA SER A 68 -20.73 46.59 -11.64
C SER A 68 -19.32 46.00 -11.56
N GLU A 69 -19.08 44.85 -12.20
CA GLU A 69 -17.77 44.21 -12.32
C GLU A 69 -16.85 44.96 -13.27
N LYS A 70 -17.38 45.49 -14.38
CA LYS A 70 -16.63 46.39 -15.27
C LYS A 70 -16.13 47.62 -14.51
N LYS A 71 -17.00 48.25 -13.71
CA LYS A 71 -16.60 49.35 -12.83
C LYS A 71 -15.58 48.91 -11.77
N ALA A 72 -15.65 47.66 -11.30
CA ALA A 72 -14.65 47.12 -10.37
C ALA A 72 -13.28 46.91 -11.04
N GLN A 73 -13.25 46.46 -12.30
CA GLN A 73 -12.03 46.37 -13.11
C GLN A 73 -11.43 47.76 -13.34
N GLU A 74 -12.25 48.76 -13.68
CA GLU A 74 -11.80 50.14 -13.86
C GLU A 74 -11.20 50.71 -12.57
N ARG A 75 -11.85 50.49 -11.41
CA ARG A 75 -11.31 50.87 -10.08
C ARG A 75 -10.00 50.15 -9.75
N TYR A 76 -9.86 48.88 -10.14
CA TYR A 76 -8.63 48.13 -9.96
C TYR A 76 -7.50 48.71 -10.84
N LEU A 77 -7.77 48.97 -12.12
CA LEU A 77 -6.82 49.53 -13.08
C LEU A 77 -6.32 50.92 -12.69
N SER A 78 -7.17 51.74 -12.05
CA SER A 78 -6.75 53.04 -11.52
C SER A 78 -5.91 52.91 -10.26
N ARG A 79 -6.22 51.94 -9.39
CA ARG A 79 -5.56 51.76 -8.08
C ARG A 79 -4.22 51.05 -8.16
N ILE A 80 -4.05 50.08 -9.06
CA ILE A 80 -2.78 49.34 -9.24
C ILE A 80 -1.62 50.26 -9.69
N ARG A 81 -1.93 51.43 -10.25
CA ARG A 81 -0.94 52.47 -10.59
C ARG A 81 -0.34 53.16 -9.36
N ILE A 82 -1.05 53.14 -8.24
CA ILE A 82 -0.69 53.81 -6.98
C ILE A 82 -0.23 52.79 -5.94
N ASP A 83 -0.88 51.62 -5.92
CA ASP A 83 -0.61 50.52 -5.00
C ASP A 83 -0.61 49.19 -5.76
N SER A 84 0.57 48.66 -6.02
CA SER A 84 0.79 47.40 -6.75
C SER A 84 0.33 46.16 -6.00
N SER A 85 -0.02 46.28 -4.71
CA SER A 85 -0.51 45.18 -3.87
C SER A 85 -2.03 44.99 -3.94
N SER A 86 -2.75 45.88 -4.63
CA SER A 86 -4.20 45.79 -4.76
C SER A 86 -4.62 44.48 -5.48
N PRO A 87 -5.53 43.66 -4.91
CA PRO A 87 -5.94 42.40 -5.52
C PRO A 87 -6.91 42.62 -6.69
N TYR A 88 -6.81 41.79 -7.72
CA TYR A 88 -7.75 41.79 -8.85
C TYR A 88 -9.18 41.47 -8.37
N PRO A 89 -10.22 42.15 -8.88
CA PRO A 89 -11.61 41.87 -8.53
C PRO A 89 -11.97 40.42 -8.87
N ARG A 90 -12.58 39.70 -7.93
CA ARG A 90 -13.00 38.31 -8.13
C ARG A 90 -14.22 38.26 -9.04
N ILE A 91 -13.96 38.17 -10.34
CA ILE A 91 -14.99 38.02 -11.37
C ILE A 91 -15.10 36.53 -11.71
N PRO A 92 -16.29 35.92 -11.59
CA PRO A 92 -16.50 34.53 -11.98
C PRO A 92 -16.16 34.33 -13.46
N ARG A 93 -15.59 33.16 -13.79
CA ARG A 93 -15.38 32.80 -15.19
C ARG A 93 -16.65 32.26 -15.85
N HIS A 94 -17.55 31.71 -15.05
CA HIS A 94 -18.71 30.97 -15.53
C HIS A 94 -19.96 31.30 -14.72
N ASP A 95 -21.10 31.31 -15.42
CA ASP A 95 -22.42 31.31 -14.83
C ASP A 95 -23.00 29.89 -14.81
N TYR A 96 -23.75 29.61 -13.75
CA TYR A 96 -24.31 28.29 -13.47
C TYR A 96 -25.83 28.39 -13.45
N HIS A 97 -26.48 27.63 -14.34
CA HIS A 97 -27.92 27.60 -14.49
C HIS A 97 -28.47 26.24 -14.02
N PRO A 98 -29.30 26.23 -12.96
CA PRO A 98 -30.05 25.04 -12.56
C PRO A 98 -30.84 24.49 -13.74
N THR A 99 -30.71 23.20 -14.04
CA THR A 99 -31.50 22.57 -15.11
C THR A 99 -32.71 21.83 -14.58
N GLY A 100 -32.69 21.46 -13.29
CA GLY A 100 -33.65 20.54 -12.70
C GLY A 100 -33.46 19.08 -13.14
N ASP A 101 -32.47 18.74 -13.98
CA ASP A 101 -32.22 17.38 -14.43
C ASP A 101 -31.41 16.60 -13.38
N PHE A 102 -32.00 15.55 -12.81
CA PHE A 102 -31.38 14.77 -11.75
C PHE A 102 -30.67 13.52 -12.24
N THR A 103 -29.59 13.15 -11.55
CA THR A 103 -28.91 11.85 -11.66
C THR A 103 -28.89 11.18 -10.30
N LEU A 104 -29.50 10.00 -10.19
CA LEU A 104 -29.36 9.12 -9.04
C LEU A 104 -28.23 8.13 -9.31
N THR A 105 -27.30 8.01 -8.38
CA THR A 105 -26.22 7.02 -8.38
C THR A 105 -26.36 6.11 -7.17
N ALA A 106 -26.38 4.80 -7.41
CA ALA A 106 -26.30 3.77 -6.38
C ALA A 106 -24.93 3.06 -6.46
N GLY A 107 -24.24 2.96 -5.33
CA GLY A 107 -22.93 2.34 -5.22
C GLY A 107 -21.76 3.28 -5.52
N GLN A 108 -20.55 2.72 -5.49
CA GLN A 108 -19.31 3.41 -5.86
C GLN A 108 -18.58 2.58 -6.92
N TRP A 109 -18.24 1.34 -6.59
CA TRP A 109 -17.66 0.35 -7.49
C TRP A 109 -18.06 -1.06 -7.03
N PRO A 110 -18.94 -1.77 -7.76
CA PRO A 110 -19.70 -1.33 -8.93
C PRO A 110 -20.71 -0.22 -8.57
N ALA A 111 -21.15 0.53 -9.59
CA ALA A 111 -22.16 1.57 -9.44
C ALA A 111 -23.15 1.56 -10.61
N ARG A 112 -24.38 1.95 -10.31
CA ARG A 112 -25.44 2.15 -11.31
C ARG A 112 -25.95 3.57 -11.23
N THR A 113 -26.26 4.14 -12.40
CA THR A 113 -26.73 5.51 -12.51
C THR A 113 -28.00 5.59 -13.33
N TRP A 114 -28.93 6.43 -12.88
CA TRP A 114 -30.17 6.77 -13.57
C TRP A 114 -30.25 8.28 -13.69
N ARG A 115 -30.61 8.77 -14.87
CA ARG A 115 -30.74 10.20 -15.13
C ARG A 115 -32.14 10.53 -15.64
N ASP A 116 -32.61 11.72 -15.29
CA ASP A 116 -33.69 12.38 -16.00
C ASP A 116 -33.36 12.50 -17.49
N THR A 117 -34.37 12.33 -18.31
CA THR A 117 -34.28 12.55 -19.75
C THR A 117 -35.40 13.47 -20.18
N LYS A 118 -35.28 14.05 -21.38
CA LYS A 118 -36.33 14.90 -21.97
C LYS A 118 -37.70 14.22 -22.03
N ARG A 119 -37.75 12.88 -22.03
CA ARG A 119 -38.97 12.08 -22.18
C ARG A 119 -39.42 11.42 -20.89
N THR A 120 -38.49 11.06 -20.01
CA THR A 120 -38.79 10.25 -18.83
C THR A 120 -38.05 10.81 -17.63
N ARG A 121 -38.80 11.06 -16.56
CA ARG A 121 -38.23 11.50 -15.28
C ARG A 121 -37.92 10.32 -14.36
N LEU A 122 -37.04 10.52 -13.38
CA LEU A 122 -36.68 9.50 -12.39
C LEU A 122 -37.89 8.97 -11.60
N GLU A 123 -38.85 9.84 -11.27
CA GLU A 123 -40.07 9.49 -10.56
C GLU A 123 -40.90 8.42 -11.30
N GLN A 124 -40.85 8.43 -12.65
CA GLN A 124 -41.58 7.47 -13.49
C GLN A 124 -40.85 6.12 -13.64
N ARG A 125 -39.58 6.06 -13.26
CA ARG A 125 -38.71 4.88 -13.41
C ARG A 125 -38.41 4.21 -12.07
N LEU A 126 -39.25 4.43 -11.06
CA LEU A 126 -38.97 3.99 -9.70
C LEU A 126 -38.79 2.48 -9.59
N GLY A 127 -39.65 1.69 -10.25
CA GLY A 127 -39.51 0.24 -10.28
C GLY A 127 -38.21 -0.24 -10.94
N GLU A 128 -37.76 0.44 -12.00
CA GLU A 128 -36.48 0.15 -12.66
C GLU A 128 -35.29 0.46 -11.75
N ILE A 129 -35.35 1.59 -11.05
CA ILE A 129 -34.32 2.02 -10.09
C ILE A 129 -34.20 0.98 -8.96
N VAL A 130 -35.33 0.59 -8.35
CA VAL A 130 -35.36 -0.39 -7.26
C VAL A 130 -34.84 -1.75 -7.74
N ALA A 131 -35.30 -2.24 -8.89
CA ALA A 131 -34.80 -3.49 -9.47
C ALA A 131 -33.29 -3.43 -9.74
N GLY A 132 -32.80 -2.30 -10.25
CA GLY A 132 -31.38 -2.14 -10.51
C GLY A 132 -30.53 -2.02 -9.24
N ILE A 133 -31.06 -1.49 -8.14
CA ILE A 133 -30.41 -1.51 -6.82
C ILE A 133 -30.27 -2.95 -6.29
N LEU A 134 -31.32 -3.77 -6.42
CA LEU A 134 -31.29 -5.18 -6.02
C LEU A 134 -30.24 -5.97 -6.83
N LEU A 135 -30.23 -5.78 -8.15
CA LEU A 135 -29.22 -6.40 -9.02
C LEU A 135 -27.80 -5.94 -8.67
N LEU A 136 -27.62 -4.67 -8.28
CA LEU A 136 -26.33 -4.16 -7.84
C LEU A 136 -25.88 -4.81 -6.53
N ALA A 137 -26.79 -5.08 -5.59
CA ALA A 137 -26.47 -5.77 -4.34
C ALA A 137 -25.91 -7.18 -4.62
N GLU A 138 -26.54 -7.91 -5.53
CA GLU A 138 -26.07 -9.23 -5.92
C GLU A 138 -24.73 -9.20 -6.65
N GLU A 139 -24.54 -8.23 -7.54
CA GLU A 139 -23.25 -8.02 -8.21
C GLU A 139 -22.12 -7.75 -7.20
N ILE A 140 -22.38 -6.93 -6.19
CA ILE A 140 -21.45 -6.68 -5.08
C ILE A 140 -21.18 -7.97 -4.31
N ARG A 141 -22.20 -8.77 -4.02
CA ARG A 141 -22.05 -10.05 -3.29
C ARG A 141 -21.12 -11.00 -4.03
N VAL A 142 -21.35 -11.21 -5.33
CA VAL A 142 -20.52 -12.08 -6.18
C VAL A 142 -19.07 -11.57 -6.25
N GLN A 143 -18.87 -10.27 -6.42
CA GLN A 143 -17.52 -9.70 -6.46
C GLN A 143 -16.78 -9.82 -5.13
N ASP A 144 -17.46 -9.63 -4.01
CA ASP A 144 -16.86 -9.78 -2.68
C ASP A 144 -16.47 -11.23 -2.41
N GLU A 145 -17.31 -12.19 -2.79
CA GLU A 145 -17.02 -13.62 -2.66
C GLU A 145 -15.80 -14.03 -3.49
N GLU A 146 -15.72 -13.56 -4.74
CA GLU A 146 -14.57 -13.85 -5.58
C GLU A 146 -13.29 -13.15 -5.09
N ARG A 147 -13.41 -11.91 -4.57
CA ARG A 147 -12.29 -11.21 -3.95
C ARG A 147 -11.79 -11.96 -2.70
N ALA A 148 -12.70 -12.42 -1.85
CA ALA A 148 -12.35 -13.22 -0.67
C ALA A 148 -11.62 -14.52 -1.06
N ARG A 149 -12.12 -15.23 -2.06
CA ARG A 149 -11.47 -16.45 -2.58
C ARG A 149 -10.06 -16.18 -3.12
N LYS A 150 -9.88 -15.09 -3.88
CA LYS A 150 -8.56 -14.70 -4.42
C LYS A 150 -7.59 -14.30 -3.31
N THR A 151 -8.05 -13.54 -2.31
CA THR A 151 -7.23 -13.15 -1.17
C THR A 151 -6.76 -14.36 -0.37
N GLU A 152 -7.65 -15.32 -0.12
CA GLU A 152 -7.28 -16.53 0.62
C GLU A 152 -6.32 -17.43 -0.19
N ALA A 153 -6.57 -17.62 -1.48
CA ALA A 153 -5.64 -18.36 -2.34
C ALA A 153 -4.25 -17.71 -2.40
N ARG A 154 -4.21 -16.37 -2.44
CA ARG A 154 -2.95 -15.61 -2.40
C ARG A 154 -2.24 -15.77 -1.05
N ARG A 155 -2.97 -15.70 0.07
CA ARG A 155 -2.41 -15.91 1.42
C ARG A 155 -1.74 -17.27 1.53
N LEU A 156 -2.43 -18.33 1.10
CA LEU A 156 -1.88 -19.70 1.11
C LEU A 156 -0.66 -19.85 0.21
N ALA A 157 -0.67 -19.21 -0.97
CA ALA A 157 0.47 -19.23 -1.88
C ALA A 157 1.70 -18.47 -1.32
N GLU A 158 1.47 -17.34 -0.64
CA GLU A 158 2.52 -16.56 0.03
C GLU A 158 3.11 -17.32 1.21
N GLU A 159 2.29 -18.03 1.99
CA GLU A 159 2.73 -18.90 3.10
C GLU A 159 3.59 -20.08 2.58
N ASP A 160 3.15 -20.78 1.53
CA ASP A 160 3.92 -21.89 0.92
C ASP A 160 5.23 -21.38 0.31
N TYR A 161 5.21 -20.23 -0.38
CA TYR A 161 6.42 -19.62 -0.91
C TYR A 161 7.41 -19.24 0.19
N ALA A 162 6.94 -18.59 1.26
CA ALA A 162 7.79 -18.19 2.39
C ALA A 162 8.41 -19.42 3.07
N PHE A 163 7.62 -20.47 3.29
CA PHE A 163 8.11 -21.73 3.86
C PHE A 163 9.20 -22.37 2.98
N ARG A 164 8.96 -22.50 1.67
CA ARG A 164 9.94 -23.08 0.73
C ARG A 164 11.21 -22.23 0.64
N LYS A 165 11.07 -20.91 0.64
CA LYS A 165 12.20 -19.98 0.59
C LYS A 165 13.05 -20.12 1.84
N GLN A 166 12.44 -20.13 3.03
CA GLN A 166 13.15 -20.31 4.28
C GLN A 166 13.89 -21.66 4.32
N ARG A 167 13.22 -22.75 3.91
CA ARG A 167 13.85 -24.08 3.82
C ARG A 167 15.06 -24.09 2.88
N LEU A 168 14.99 -23.39 1.75
CA LEU A 168 16.09 -23.28 0.81
C LEU A 168 17.26 -22.46 1.40
N GLU A 169 16.97 -21.35 2.08
CA GLU A 169 17.98 -20.51 2.73
C GLU A 169 18.67 -21.27 3.87
N ASP A 170 17.91 -21.96 4.72
CA ASP A 170 18.44 -22.81 5.79
C ASP A 170 19.37 -23.90 5.23
N GLU A 171 18.95 -24.58 4.16
CA GLU A 171 19.74 -25.63 3.52
C GLU A 171 21.02 -25.06 2.89
N ARG A 172 20.94 -23.89 2.26
CA ARG A 172 22.12 -23.19 1.72
C ARG A 172 23.10 -22.80 2.81
N THR A 173 22.62 -22.25 3.92
CA THR A 173 23.49 -21.87 5.04
C THR A 173 24.16 -23.10 5.66
N LYS A 174 23.42 -24.18 5.88
CA LYS A 174 24.00 -25.45 6.36
C LYS A 174 25.04 -26.00 5.39
N PHE A 175 24.76 -25.97 4.10
CA PHE A 175 25.69 -26.44 3.07
C PHE A 175 26.97 -25.58 3.02
N GLN A 176 26.84 -24.25 3.08
CA GLN A 176 28.00 -23.34 3.13
C GLN A 176 28.86 -23.57 4.37
N GLN A 177 28.24 -23.79 5.53
CA GLN A 177 28.95 -24.13 6.76
C GLN A 177 29.69 -25.47 6.61
N LEU A 178 29.03 -26.50 6.06
CA LEU A 178 29.64 -27.80 5.83
C LEU A 178 30.82 -27.72 4.85
N GLU A 179 30.68 -26.96 3.77
CA GLU A 179 31.75 -26.74 2.80
C GLU A 179 32.94 -26.01 3.43
N SER A 180 32.69 -24.97 4.23
CA SER A 180 33.74 -24.28 4.99
C SER A 180 34.47 -25.24 5.92
N GLN A 181 33.74 -26.03 6.70
CA GLN A 181 34.32 -27.02 7.61
C GLN A 181 35.15 -28.07 6.84
N ALA A 182 34.65 -28.57 5.70
CA ALA A 182 35.40 -29.53 4.88
C ALA A 182 36.71 -28.92 4.36
N ASN A 183 36.68 -27.66 3.91
CA ASN A 183 37.86 -26.94 3.46
C ASN A 183 38.86 -26.71 4.60
N ASP A 184 38.39 -26.34 5.78
CA ASP A 184 39.25 -26.12 6.96
C ASP A 184 39.89 -27.42 7.45
N LEU A 185 39.15 -28.53 7.45
CA LEU A 185 39.69 -29.87 7.70
C LEU A 185 40.79 -30.24 6.69
N GLU A 186 40.58 -29.96 5.40
CA GLU A 186 41.60 -30.23 4.39
C GLU A 186 42.86 -29.37 4.62
N ARG A 187 42.68 -28.08 4.93
CA ARG A 187 43.79 -27.18 5.26
C ARG A 187 44.55 -27.64 6.50
N ALA A 188 43.85 -28.07 7.55
CA ALA A 188 44.45 -28.64 8.76
C ALA A 188 45.29 -29.89 8.42
N ARG A 189 44.77 -30.82 7.62
CA ARG A 189 45.52 -32.00 7.15
C ARG A 189 46.77 -31.61 6.36
N ARG A 190 46.66 -30.63 5.45
CA ARG A 190 47.81 -30.11 4.69
C ARG A 190 48.88 -29.51 5.60
N LEU A 191 48.48 -28.75 6.63
CA LEU A 191 49.41 -28.18 7.62
C LEU A 191 50.12 -29.26 8.45
N ARG A 192 49.40 -30.29 8.92
CA ARG A 192 50.00 -31.43 9.63
C ARG A 192 50.99 -32.18 8.76
N ALA A 193 50.60 -32.50 7.51
CA ALA A 193 51.47 -33.18 6.56
C ALA A 193 52.75 -32.37 6.25
N TYR A 194 52.64 -31.04 6.13
CA TYR A 194 53.80 -30.17 5.96
C TYR A 194 54.72 -30.18 7.19
N ALA A 195 54.15 -30.10 8.40
CA ALA A 195 54.93 -30.19 9.64
C ALA A 195 55.65 -31.54 9.74
N ASP A 196 55.00 -32.64 9.40
CA ASP A 196 55.59 -33.98 9.41
C ASP A 196 56.74 -34.10 8.39
N ALA A 197 56.56 -33.57 7.18
CA ALA A 197 57.60 -33.53 6.15
C ALA A 197 58.80 -32.65 6.57
N ALA A 198 58.53 -31.48 7.18
CA ALA A 198 59.56 -30.59 7.70
C ALA A 198 60.35 -31.23 8.84
N GLU A 199 59.68 -31.98 9.72
CA GLU A 199 60.32 -32.74 10.80
C GLU A 199 61.24 -33.85 10.24
N ALA A 200 60.77 -34.62 9.26
CA ALA A 200 61.58 -35.66 8.61
C ALA A 200 62.85 -35.08 7.97
N ALA A 201 62.71 -34.00 7.17
CA ALA A 201 63.83 -33.34 6.53
C ALA A 201 64.84 -32.76 7.55
N ALA A 202 64.35 -32.22 8.67
CA ALA A 202 65.22 -31.70 9.74
C ALA A 202 65.98 -32.81 10.48
N ARG A 203 65.38 -33.98 10.66
CA ARG A 203 66.03 -35.17 11.23
C ARG A 203 67.13 -35.70 10.30
N ASP A 204 66.85 -35.84 9.01
CA ASP A 204 67.81 -36.32 8.02
C ASP A 204 69.02 -35.39 7.89
N ALA A 205 68.81 -34.08 8.03
CA ALA A 205 69.87 -33.08 8.04
C ALA A 205 70.62 -32.95 9.38
N GLY A 206 70.24 -33.72 10.41
CA GLY A 206 70.84 -33.64 11.75
C GLY A 206 70.64 -32.30 12.47
N ASN A 207 69.65 -31.49 12.05
CA ASN A 207 69.43 -30.13 12.50
C ASN A 207 68.07 -30.00 13.18
N LEU A 208 67.93 -30.69 14.32
CA LEU A 208 66.76 -30.62 15.21
C LEU A 208 67.05 -29.63 16.36
N SER A 209 67.19 -28.35 16.02
CA SER A 209 67.33 -27.30 17.03
C SER A 209 66.03 -27.13 17.84
N LYS A 210 66.15 -26.56 19.04
CA LYS A 210 64.99 -26.26 19.89
C LYS A 210 63.99 -25.33 19.21
N GLU A 211 64.47 -24.31 18.49
CA GLU A 211 63.62 -23.39 17.72
C GLU A 211 62.77 -24.11 16.66
N ARG A 212 63.33 -25.14 15.99
CA ARG A 212 62.58 -25.94 15.01
C ARG A 212 61.53 -26.81 15.68
N GLN A 213 61.82 -27.38 16.86
CA GLN A 213 60.84 -28.13 17.64
C GLN A 213 59.68 -27.24 18.10
N ASP A 214 59.98 -26.03 18.58
CA ASP A 214 58.98 -25.05 19.00
C ASP A 214 58.10 -24.62 17.81
N TRP A 215 58.70 -24.42 16.63
CA TRP A 215 57.96 -24.11 15.40
C TRP A 215 57.06 -25.28 14.94
N LEU A 216 57.54 -26.54 15.02
CA LEU A 216 56.74 -27.72 14.68
C LEU A 216 55.54 -27.89 15.62
N ALA A 217 55.75 -27.67 16.92
CA ALA A 217 54.68 -27.68 17.92
C ALA A 217 53.65 -26.58 17.64
N TRP A 218 54.11 -25.37 17.33
CA TRP A 218 53.23 -24.26 16.93
C TRP A 218 52.44 -24.59 15.65
N ALA A 219 53.08 -25.14 14.61
CA ALA A 219 52.42 -25.47 13.35
C ALA A 219 51.32 -26.52 13.54
N ARG A 220 51.57 -27.54 14.36
CA ARG A 220 50.58 -28.56 14.73
C ARG A 220 49.42 -27.97 15.54
N ALA A 221 49.70 -27.11 16.51
CA ALA A 221 48.66 -26.41 17.28
C ALA A 221 47.76 -25.53 16.38
N LYS A 222 48.34 -24.84 15.38
CA LYS A 222 47.56 -24.07 14.39
C LYS A 222 46.72 -24.96 13.47
N ALA A 223 47.22 -26.14 13.10
CA ALA A 223 46.44 -27.10 12.34
C ALA A 223 45.26 -27.65 13.16
N ASP A 224 45.46 -27.90 14.45
CA ASP A 224 44.41 -28.40 15.36
C ASP A 224 43.34 -27.34 15.65
N TRP A 225 43.72 -26.06 15.76
CA TRP A 225 42.76 -24.95 15.85
C TRP A 225 41.90 -24.79 14.58
N LEU A 226 42.48 -25.03 13.40
CA LEU A 226 41.76 -24.93 12.13
C LEU A 226 40.84 -26.15 11.89
N ASP A 227 41.09 -27.28 12.53
CA ASP A 227 40.34 -28.51 12.32
C ASP A 227 38.96 -28.43 12.99
N PRO A 228 37.85 -28.42 12.24
CA PRO A 228 36.51 -28.30 12.82
C PRO A 228 36.10 -29.51 13.68
N LEU A 229 36.84 -30.62 13.63
CA LEU A 229 36.60 -31.80 14.46
C LEU A 229 37.33 -31.73 15.81
N ILE A 230 38.20 -30.74 16.00
CA ILE A 230 38.99 -30.56 17.22
C ILE A 230 38.52 -29.28 17.91
N ALA A 231 37.94 -29.42 19.10
CA ALA A 231 37.47 -28.28 19.88
C ALA A 231 38.63 -27.62 20.64
N VAL A 232 39.46 -26.84 19.92
CA VAL A 232 40.58 -26.08 20.49
C VAL A 232 40.47 -24.61 20.08
N SER A 233 40.56 -23.72 21.07
CA SER A 233 40.63 -22.26 20.85
C SER A 233 42.08 -21.80 20.80
N ASP A 234 42.41 -20.88 19.90
CA ASP A 234 43.72 -20.27 19.80
C ASP A 234 43.71 -18.86 20.39
N VAL A 235 44.53 -18.66 21.41
CA VAL A 235 44.56 -17.41 22.19
C VAL A 235 44.88 -16.17 21.34
N ILE A 236 45.60 -16.32 20.22
CA ILE A 236 46.02 -15.19 19.38
C ILE A 236 45.06 -15.01 18.20
N LEU A 237 44.63 -16.10 17.55
CA LEU A 237 43.78 -16.03 16.36
C LEU A 237 42.29 -15.83 16.69
N ASP A 238 41.85 -16.25 17.88
CA ASP A 238 40.48 -15.99 18.36
C ASP A 238 40.37 -14.65 19.12
N ALA A 239 41.49 -13.96 19.35
CA ALA A 239 41.47 -12.67 20.04
C ALA A 239 40.83 -11.58 19.16
N PRO A 240 39.96 -10.72 19.73
CA PRO A 240 39.48 -9.56 19.01
C PRO A 240 40.65 -8.65 18.63
N GLU A 241 40.57 -8.01 17.46
CA GLU A 241 41.62 -7.12 17.01
C GLU A 241 41.95 -6.07 18.08
N PRO A 242 43.23 -5.88 18.43
CA PRO A 242 43.62 -4.89 19.42
C PRO A 242 43.23 -3.50 18.92
N LYS A 243 42.48 -2.77 19.74
CA LYS A 243 42.08 -1.39 19.42
C LYS A 243 43.33 -0.53 19.27
N LYS A 244 43.40 0.24 18.18
CA LYS A 244 44.45 1.26 18.04
C LYS A 244 44.38 2.20 19.24
N PRO A 245 45.50 2.44 19.92
CA PRO A 245 45.49 3.33 21.07
C PRO A 245 45.15 4.74 20.57
N GLY A 246 44.18 5.40 21.23
CA GLY A 246 43.59 6.68 20.78
C GLY A 246 44.57 7.84 20.93
N LEU A 247 44.48 8.87 20.07
CA LEU A 247 45.47 9.96 19.92
C LEU A 247 45.66 10.92 21.12
N TRP A 248 45.46 10.48 22.36
CA TRP A 248 45.71 11.25 23.57
C TRP A 248 46.56 10.45 24.56
N TRP A 249 47.87 10.56 24.38
CA TRP A 249 48.92 10.53 25.40
C TRP A 249 50.01 11.53 25.01
#